data_AF-A0A4Q3CQP5-F1
#
_entry.id   AF-A0A4Q3CQP5-F1
#
_cell.length_a   1.000
_cell.length_b   1.000
_cell.length_c   1.000
_cell.angle_alpha   90.00
_cell.angle_beta   90.00
_cell.angle_gamma   90.00
#
_symmetry.space_group_name_H-M   'P 1'
#
loop_
_entity.id
_entity.type
_entity.pdbx_description
1 polymer ?
#
loop_
_entity_poly.entity_id
_entity_poly.type
_entity_poly.pdbx_seq_one_letter_code
_entity_poly.pdbx_strand_id
1 'polypeptide(L)'
;MEPSLSEIKDLITIAKPFIDPIVSTFIKPKMERLALWLKARSINHAVEDNFFENKFAEYIARTYDKCVNINVLIFQNQQVKLKDIYYPLKIQSSKYDEIIHLTDFELKYLKKYGKILISDTAGMGKSTLSKFITLKIIENNLSIPILIDLRNLEEDHLLLDEIFYQIDPIDKTFDKELILKLLELGQFI
;
A
#
# COMPACT_ATOMS: atom_id res chain seq x y z
N MET A 1 17.16 5.67 3.51
CA MET A 1 17.94 4.50 3.93
C MET A 1 17.04 3.30 3.68
N GLU A 2 17.46 2.33 2.87
CA GLU A 2 16.70 1.09 2.71
C GLU A 2 16.78 0.28 4.02
N PRO A 3 15.66 -0.29 4.49
CA PRO A 3 15.63 -1.03 5.75
C PRO A 3 16.46 -2.31 5.65
N SER A 4 17.13 -2.67 6.75
CA SER A 4 17.87 -3.92 6.89
C SER A 4 16.93 -5.13 6.94
N LEU A 5 17.46 -6.32 6.61
CA LEU A 5 16.71 -7.59 6.68
C LEU A 5 16.15 -7.89 8.08
N SER A 6 16.85 -7.47 9.14
CA SER A 6 16.36 -7.62 10.52
C SER A 6 15.16 -6.71 10.80
N GLU A 7 15.23 -5.43 10.41
CA GLU A 7 14.15 -4.48 10.61
C GLU A 7 12.87 -4.93 9.90
N ILE A 8 12.99 -5.50 8.70
CA ILE A 8 11.84 -6.02 7.94
C ILE A 8 11.17 -7.20 8.64
N LYS A 9 11.96 -8.12 9.21
CA LYS A 9 11.40 -9.25 9.96
C LYS A 9 10.63 -8.77 11.18
N ASP A 10 11.13 -7.74 11.87
CA ASP A 10 10.44 -7.13 13.00
C ASP A 10 9.14 -6.45 12.55
N LEU A 11 9.17 -5.69 11.45
CA LEU A 11 7.99 -5.06 10.85
C LEU A 11 6.93 -6.08 10.46
N ILE A 12 7.32 -7.15 9.76
CA ILE A 12 6.42 -8.25 9.38
C ILE A 12 5.83 -8.88 10.63
N THR A 13 6.63 -9.12 11.67
CA THR A 13 6.15 -9.74 12.91
C THR A 13 5.10 -8.88 13.60
N ILE A 14 5.33 -7.57 13.69
CA ILE A 14 4.42 -6.61 14.33
C ILE A 14 3.11 -6.47 13.52
N ALA A 15 3.22 -6.39 12.20
CA ALA A 15 2.07 -6.14 11.31
C ALA A 15 1.39 -7.44 10.83
N LYS A 16 1.90 -8.61 11.21
CA LYS A 16 1.42 -9.94 10.81
C LYS A 16 -0.10 -10.10 10.87
N PRO A 17 -0.81 -9.67 11.95
CA PRO A 17 -2.26 -9.82 12.04
C PRO A 17 -3.04 -9.12 10.91
N PHE A 18 -2.45 -8.10 10.28
CA PHE A 18 -3.06 -7.35 9.18
C PHE A 18 -2.52 -7.78 7.81
N ILE A 19 -1.26 -8.25 7.74
CA ILE A 19 -0.63 -8.70 6.50
C ILE A 19 -1.16 -10.05 6.04
N ASP A 20 -1.23 -11.04 6.93
CA ASP A 20 -1.62 -12.41 6.58
C ASP A 20 -3.01 -12.47 5.92
N PRO A 21 -4.03 -11.73 6.41
CA PRO A 21 -5.32 -11.64 5.72
C PRO A 21 -5.22 -11.10 4.29
N ILE A 22 -4.42 -10.06 4.04
CA ILE A 22 -4.27 -9.46 2.70
C ILE A 22 -3.59 -10.43 1.74
N VAL A 23 -2.51 -11.06 2.20
CA VAL A 23 -1.76 -12.02 1.38
C VAL A 23 -2.65 -13.19 1.01
N SER A 24 -3.35 -13.78 1.97
CA SER A 24 -4.25 -14.92 1.73
C SER A 24 -5.48 -14.56 0.90
N THR A 25 -6.05 -13.35 1.07
CA THR A 25 -7.27 -12.93 0.38
C THR A 25 -7.00 -12.46 -1.05
N PHE A 26 -5.91 -11.70 -1.27
CA PHE A 26 -5.68 -10.99 -2.54
C PHE A 26 -4.46 -11.45 -3.33
N ILE A 27 -3.40 -11.91 -2.67
CA ILE A 27 -2.15 -12.29 -3.34
C ILE A 27 -2.19 -13.75 -3.79
N LYS A 28 -2.45 -14.66 -2.86
CA LYS A 28 -2.45 -16.10 -3.13
C LYS A 28 -3.34 -16.50 -4.33
N PRO A 29 -4.61 -16.05 -4.45
CA PRO A 29 -5.45 -16.41 -5.59
C PRO A 29 -4.91 -15.89 -6.94
N LYS A 30 -4.17 -14.78 -6.94
CA LYS A 30 -3.55 -14.25 -8.17
C LYS A 30 -2.33 -15.05 -8.57
N MET A 31 -1.52 -15.48 -7.61
CA MET A 31 -0.38 -16.34 -7.89
C MET A 31 -0.81 -17.66 -8.50
N GLU A 32 -1.92 -18.23 -8.02
CA GLU A 32 -2.54 -19.41 -8.63
C GLU A 32 -2.98 -19.14 -10.08
N ARG A 33 -3.57 -17.97 -10.36
CA ARG A 33 -3.96 -17.57 -11.73
C ARG A 33 -2.75 -17.34 -12.65
N LEU A 34 -1.62 -16.88 -12.12
CA LEU A 34 -0.38 -16.66 -12.88
C LEU A 34 0.52 -17.91 -12.98
N ALA A 35 0.18 -19.01 -12.31
CA ALA A 35 1.04 -20.18 -12.22
C ALA A 35 1.46 -20.74 -13.59
N LEU A 36 0.56 -20.76 -14.57
CA LEU A 36 0.88 -21.22 -15.94
C LEU A 36 1.84 -20.25 -16.66
N TRP A 37 1.63 -18.95 -16.51
CA TRP A 37 2.50 -17.91 -17.09
C TRP A 37 3.91 -17.96 -16.48
N LEU A 38 4.00 -18.14 -15.15
CA LEU A 38 5.27 -18.29 -14.43
C LEU A 38 6.06 -19.53 -14.88
N LYS A 39 5.37 -20.67 -15.01
CA LYS A 39 5.97 -21.93 -15.49
C LYS A 39 6.51 -21.79 -16.92
N ALA A 40 5.75 -21.14 -17.80
CA ALA A 40 6.17 -20.93 -19.20
C ALA A 40 7.45 -20.08 -19.31
N ARG A 41 7.77 -19.26 -18.30
CA ARG A 41 8.97 -18.43 -18.24
C ARG A 41 10.15 -19.05 -17.50
N SER A 42 10.04 -20.30 -17.04
CA SER A 42 11.08 -20.94 -16.22
C SER A 42 11.45 -20.11 -14.97
N ILE A 43 10.48 -19.36 -14.41
CA ILE A 43 10.66 -18.69 -13.12
C ILE A 43 10.60 -19.78 -12.04
N ASN A 44 11.73 -20.48 -11.87
CA ASN A 44 11.85 -21.68 -11.05
C ASN A 44 11.78 -21.41 -9.53
N HIS A 45 11.73 -20.15 -9.11
CA HIS A 45 11.55 -19.76 -7.70
C HIS A 45 10.11 -19.95 -7.20
N ALA A 46 9.14 -20.19 -8.09
CA ALA A 46 7.79 -20.60 -7.72
C ALA A 46 7.73 -22.00 -7.05
N VAL A 47 8.85 -22.73 -7.02
CA VAL A 47 8.99 -24.06 -6.40
C VAL A 47 9.24 -23.95 -4.89
N GLU A 48 9.68 -22.79 -4.39
CA GLU A 48 9.71 -22.51 -2.96
C GLU A 48 8.30 -22.13 -2.48
N ASP A 49 7.73 -22.96 -1.61
CA ASP A 49 6.45 -22.68 -0.96
C ASP A 49 6.48 -21.25 -0.38
N ASN A 50 5.49 -20.45 -0.77
CA ASN A 50 5.26 -19.09 -0.28
C ASN A 50 6.30 -18.03 -0.71
N PHE A 51 7.15 -18.27 -1.73
CA PHE A 51 8.10 -17.26 -2.22
C PHE A 51 7.44 -15.89 -2.46
N PHE A 52 6.43 -15.84 -3.33
CA PHE A 52 5.73 -14.60 -3.66
C PHE A 52 4.96 -14.03 -2.47
N GLU A 53 4.33 -14.89 -1.66
CA GLU A 53 3.59 -14.48 -0.47
C GLU A 53 4.49 -13.73 0.51
N ASN A 54 5.72 -14.23 0.75
CA ASN A 54 6.70 -13.58 1.60
C ASN A 54 7.17 -12.22 1.05
N LYS A 55 7.40 -12.12 -0.27
CA LYS A 55 7.79 -10.85 -0.91
C LYS A 55 6.67 -9.82 -0.88
N PHE A 56 5.42 -10.24 -1.07
CA PHE A 56 4.29 -9.35 -0.91
C PHE A 56 4.06 -8.97 0.55
N ALA A 57 4.26 -9.89 1.50
CA ALA A 57 4.22 -9.57 2.93
C ALA A 57 5.23 -8.48 3.29
N GLU A 58 6.44 -8.54 2.74
CA GLU A 58 7.45 -7.49 2.86
C GLU A 58 6.94 -6.14 2.29
N TYR A 59 6.41 -6.12 1.07
CA TYR A 59 5.84 -4.89 0.49
C TYR A 59 4.75 -4.27 1.37
N ILE A 60 3.79 -5.08 1.83
CA ILE A 60 2.70 -4.61 2.70
C ILE A 60 3.25 -4.14 4.04
N ALA A 61 4.24 -4.83 4.62
CA ALA A 61 4.88 -4.42 5.87
C ALA A 61 5.54 -3.03 5.75
N ARG A 62 6.31 -2.80 4.68
CA ARG A 62 6.93 -1.49 4.40
C ARG A 62 5.88 -0.39 4.21
N THR A 63 4.78 -0.71 3.53
CA THR A 63 3.68 0.23 3.28
C THR A 63 2.93 0.56 4.56
N TYR A 64 2.64 -0.45 5.38
CA TYR A 64 2.00 -0.30 6.69
C TYR A 64 2.87 0.56 7.63
N ASP A 65 4.16 0.25 7.73
CA ASP A 65 5.10 1.00 8.58
C ASP A 65 5.16 2.49 8.22
N LYS A 66 5.28 2.82 6.92
CA LYS A 66 5.27 4.21 6.41
C LYS A 66 4.00 4.99 6.78
N CYS A 67 2.90 4.28 7.04
CA CYS A 67 1.61 4.86 7.38
C CYS A 67 1.34 4.90 8.88
N VAL A 68 1.78 3.88 9.63
CA VAL A 68 1.69 3.85 11.10
C VAL A 68 2.62 4.91 11.68
N ASN A 69 3.84 5.00 11.17
CA ASN A 69 4.86 5.86 11.71
C ASN A 69 4.99 7.12 10.84
N ILE A 70 4.71 8.28 11.42
CA ILE A 70 4.73 9.55 10.70
C ILE A 70 5.66 10.56 11.37
N ASN A 71 6.37 11.32 10.54
CA ASN A 71 7.20 12.42 11.00
C ASN A 71 6.34 13.68 11.09
N VAL A 72 6.32 14.31 12.27
CA VAL A 72 5.54 15.51 12.50
C VAL A 72 6.48 16.69 12.72
N LEU A 73 6.28 17.75 11.94
CA LEU A 73 7.11 18.95 11.99
C LEU A 73 7.13 19.59 13.39
N ILE A 74 5.99 19.58 14.08
CA ILE A 74 5.83 20.18 15.41
C ILE A 74 6.69 19.50 16.49
N PHE A 75 7.11 18.26 16.27
CA PHE A 75 7.96 17.48 17.17
C PHE A 75 9.39 17.32 16.64
N GLN A 76 9.93 18.31 15.90
CA GLN A 76 11.31 18.27 15.39
C GLN A 76 11.61 17.02 14.53
N ASN A 77 10.64 16.58 13.72
CA ASN A 77 10.71 15.33 12.95
C ASN A 77 10.87 14.06 13.81
N GLN A 78 10.44 14.08 15.07
CA GLN A 78 10.24 12.83 15.81
C GLN A 78 9.16 11.98 15.12
N GLN A 79 9.42 10.68 15.11
CA GLN A 79 8.49 9.68 14.62
C GLN A 79 7.42 9.43 15.69
N VAL A 80 6.16 9.66 15.33
CA VAL A 80 5.00 9.37 16.19
C VAL A 80 4.05 8.43 15.48
N LYS A 81 3.26 7.68 16.24
CA LYS A 81 2.25 6.81 15.63
C LYS A 81 1.07 7.65 15.17
N LEU A 82 0.63 7.42 13.93
CA LEU A 82 -0.50 8.13 13.34
C LEU A 82 -1.74 8.04 14.24
N LYS A 83 -2.03 6.86 14.77
CA LYS A 83 -3.18 6.63 15.66
C LYS A 83 -3.19 7.49 16.94
N ASP A 84 -2.02 7.93 17.42
CA ASP A 84 -1.90 8.69 18.66
C ASP A 84 -2.20 10.18 18.43
N ILE A 85 -2.11 10.64 17.17
CA ILE A 85 -2.29 12.05 16.80
C ILE A 85 -3.41 12.29 15.79
N TYR A 86 -3.97 11.23 15.19
CA TYR A 86 -4.95 11.36 14.12
C TYR A 86 -6.29 11.84 14.68
N TYR A 87 -6.77 12.95 14.15
CA TYR A 87 -8.12 13.44 14.40
C TYR A 87 -9.00 13.21 13.15
N PRO A 88 -10.14 12.51 13.28
CA PRO A 88 -11.03 12.22 12.16
C PRO A 88 -11.45 13.48 11.37
N LEU A 89 -11.24 13.43 10.05
CA LEU A 89 -11.62 14.52 9.15
C LEU A 89 -13.05 14.36 8.63
N LYS A 90 -13.68 15.48 8.29
CA LYS A 90 -14.93 15.53 7.54
C LYS A 90 -14.60 15.85 6.08
N ILE A 91 -15.04 15.01 5.16
CA ILE A 91 -14.97 15.28 3.72
C ILE A 91 -16.36 15.70 3.26
N GLN A 92 -16.46 16.87 2.67
CA GLN A 92 -17.68 17.33 2.02
C GLN A 92 -17.53 17.22 0.51
N SER A 93 -18.54 16.65 -0.15
CA SER A 93 -18.59 16.64 -1.60
C SER A 93 -18.90 18.04 -2.13
N SER A 94 -18.16 18.48 -3.15
CA SER A 94 -18.43 19.73 -3.86
C SER A 94 -19.58 19.62 -4.88
N LYS A 95 -20.00 18.39 -5.21
CA LYS A 95 -21.03 18.11 -6.23
C LYS A 95 -22.32 17.53 -5.66
N TYR A 96 -22.24 16.88 -4.51
CA TYR A 96 -23.35 16.17 -3.88
C TYR A 96 -23.54 16.70 -2.47
N ASP A 97 -24.77 16.69 -1.98
CA ASP A 97 -25.07 17.01 -0.58
C ASP A 97 -24.72 15.81 0.33
N GLU A 98 -23.42 15.49 0.39
CA GLU A 98 -22.89 14.37 1.15
C GLU A 98 -21.68 14.82 1.98
N ILE A 99 -21.69 14.39 3.24
CA ILE A 99 -20.60 14.57 4.20
C ILE A 99 -20.17 13.19 4.69
N ILE A 100 -18.88 12.90 4.57
CA ILE A 100 -18.27 11.65 5.04
C ILE A 100 -17.42 11.97 6.28
N HIS A 101 -17.70 11.25 7.36
CA HIS A 101 -16.92 11.31 8.60
C HIS A 101 -15.92 10.15 8.62
N LEU A 102 -14.63 10.45 8.41
CA LEU A 102 -13.59 9.43 8.32
C LEU A 102 -13.04 9.05 9.69
N THR A 103 -13.86 8.32 10.44
CA THR A 103 -13.42 7.57 11.63
C THR A 103 -12.90 6.18 11.25
N ASP A 104 -13.37 5.66 10.12
CA ASP A 104 -12.92 4.44 9.47
C ASP A 104 -13.04 4.60 7.94
N PHE A 105 -12.66 3.57 7.18
CA PHE A 105 -12.74 3.57 5.73
C PHE A 105 -13.45 2.32 5.19
N GLU A 106 -14.35 2.54 4.23
CA GLU A 106 -15.07 1.48 3.53
C GLU A 106 -14.91 1.62 2.02
N LEU A 107 -14.76 0.49 1.31
CA LEU A 107 -14.61 0.46 -0.15
C LEU A 107 -15.78 1.10 -0.91
N LYS A 108 -16.97 1.18 -0.30
CA LYS A 108 -18.15 1.81 -0.92
C LYS A 108 -17.87 3.27 -1.31
N TYR A 109 -17.03 3.96 -0.55
CA TYR A 109 -16.66 5.35 -0.83
C TYR A 109 -15.89 5.47 -2.15
N LEU A 110 -15.02 4.51 -2.47
CA LEU A 110 -14.29 4.47 -3.75
C LEU A 110 -15.18 3.98 -4.89
N LYS A 111 -15.94 2.91 -4.68
CA LYS A 111 -16.80 2.29 -5.71
C LYS A 111 -17.86 3.24 -6.26
N LYS A 112 -18.34 4.19 -5.44
CA LYS A 112 -19.33 5.20 -5.85
C LYS A 112 -18.78 6.18 -6.90
N TYR A 113 -17.49 6.52 -6.81
CA TYR A 113 -16.93 7.65 -7.57
C TYR A 113 -15.88 7.25 -8.60
N GLY A 114 -15.20 6.11 -8.44
CA GLY A 114 -14.13 5.62 -9.32
C GLY A 114 -12.84 6.45 -9.25
N LYS A 115 -12.94 7.78 -9.28
CA LYS A 115 -11.84 8.74 -9.10
C LYS A 115 -12.29 9.83 -8.12
N ILE A 116 -11.47 10.08 -7.11
CA ILE A 116 -11.76 11.08 -6.07
C ILE A 116 -10.62 12.09 -6.04
N LEU A 117 -10.96 13.37 -6.13
CA LEU A 117 -10.03 14.48 -5.90
C LEU A 117 -10.36 15.11 -4.56
N ILE A 118 -9.40 15.11 -3.63
CA ILE A 118 -9.51 15.79 -2.34
C ILE A 118 -8.69 17.07 -2.42
N SER A 119 -9.38 18.21 -2.38
CA SER A 119 -8.76 19.54 -2.44
C SER A 119 -8.93 20.28 -1.11
N ASP A 120 -7.84 20.87 -0.63
CA ASP A 120 -7.84 21.78 0.51
C ASP A 120 -6.56 22.64 0.45
N THR A 121 -6.48 23.67 1.26
CA THR A 121 -5.28 24.47 1.56
C THR A 121 -4.12 23.61 2.10
N ALA A 122 -2.90 24.12 1.96
CA ALA A 122 -1.70 23.45 2.46
C ALA A 122 -1.76 23.32 3.99
N GLY A 123 -1.23 22.22 4.52
CA GLY A 123 -1.21 21.96 5.97
C GLY A 123 -2.47 21.30 6.55
N MET A 124 -3.56 21.15 5.78
CA MET A 124 -4.82 20.55 6.28
C MET A 124 -4.83 19.01 6.38
N GLY A 125 -3.67 18.37 6.27
CA GLY A 125 -3.55 16.93 6.54
C GLY A 125 -3.92 16.00 5.39
N LYS A 126 -3.93 16.46 4.12
CA LYS A 126 -4.19 15.59 2.95
C LYS A 126 -3.30 14.34 2.88
N SER A 127 -2.00 14.49 3.08
CA SER A 127 -1.07 13.36 3.11
C SER A 127 -1.33 12.44 4.31
N THR A 128 -1.66 13.01 5.46
CA THR A 128 -2.07 12.27 6.66
C THR A 128 -3.33 11.46 6.40
N LEU A 129 -4.29 12.03 5.67
CA LEU A 129 -5.52 11.37 5.26
C LEU A 129 -5.26 10.19 4.34
N SER A 130 -4.40 10.33 3.32
CA SER A 130 -4.03 9.21 2.44
C SER A 130 -3.36 8.08 3.21
N LYS A 131 -2.48 8.39 4.18
CA LYS A 131 -1.89 7.38 5.07
C LYS A 131 -2.92 6.71 5.95
N PHE A 132 -3.85 7.47 6.53
CA PHE A 132 -4.96 6.92 7.32
C PHE A 132 -5.82 5.96 6.48
N ILE A 133 -6.22 6.37 5.28
CA ILE A 133 -6.99 5.51 4.36
C ILE A 133 -6.20 4.24 4.02
N THR A 134 -4.90 4.37 3.74
CA THR A 134 -4.01 3.23 3.47
C THR A 134 -3.97 2.26 4.65
N LEU A 135 -3.84 2.76 5.89
CA LEU A 135 -3.92 1.92 7.08
C LEU A 135 -5.26 1.19 7.17
N LYS A 136 -6.37 1.89 6.95
CA LYS A 136 -7.70 1.27 7.02
C LYS A 136 -7.95 0.24 5.93
N ILE A 137 -7.39 0.45 4.73
CA ILE A 137 -7.40 -0.58 3.67
C ILE A 137 -6.68 -1.85 4.14
N ILE A 138 -5.54 -1.69 4.81
CA ILE A 138 -4.74 -2.82 5.29
C ILE A 138 -5.40 -3.50 6.50
N GLU A 139 -5.72 -2.74 7.53
CA GLU A 139 -6.29 -3.22 8.80
C GLU A 139 -7.65 -3.91 8.61
N ASN A 140 -8.46 -3.44 7.66
CA ASN A 140 -9.78 -3.99 7.36
C ASN A 140 -9.77 -5.02 6.21
N ASN A 141 -8.59 -5.43 5.73
CA ASN A 141 -8.42 -6.41 4.64
C ASN A 141 -9.26 -6.07 3.39
N LEU A 142 -9.19 -4.83 2.92
CA LEU A 142 -10.06 -4.33 1.85
C LEU A 142 -9.45 -4.48 0.46
N SER A 143 -8.15 -4.28 0.32
CA SER A 143 -7.44 -4.32 -0.96
C SER A 143 -5.93 -4.23 -0.75
N ILE A 144 -5.17 -4.17 -1.85
CA ILE A 144 -3.71 -3.91 -1.83
C ILE A 144 -3.48 -2.43 -2.18
N PRO A 145 -3.16 -1.56 -1.21
CA PRO A 145 -2.99 -0.14 -1.49
C PRO A 145 -1.62 0.16 -2.10
N ILE A 146 -1.60 1.04 -3.09
CA ILE A 146 -0.38 1.63 -3.65
C ILE A 146 -0.34 3.11 -3.30
N LEU A 147 0.44 3.45 -2.27
CA LEU A 147 0.55 4.84 -1.80
C LEU A 147 1.69 5.57 -2.52
N ILE A 148 1.33 6.46 -3.44
CA ILE A 148 2.29 7.21 -4.26
C ILE A 148 2.42 8.64 -3.74
N ASP A 149 3.63 9.03 -3.35
CA ASP A 149 3.97 10.44 -3.12
C ASP A 149 4.37 11.05 -4.47
N LEU A 150 3.54 11.95 -4.99
CA LEU A 150 3.77 12.56 -6.30
C LEU A 150 5.10 13.33 -6.38
N ARG A 151 5.71 13.69 -5.24
CA ARG A 151 7.03 14.34 -5.20
C ARG A 151 8.18 13.39 -5.55
N ASN A 152 7.95 12.08 -5.52
CA ASN A 152 8.94 11.09 -5.94
C ASN A 152 9.00 10.94 -7.46
N LEU A 153 8.02 11.48 -8.20
CA LEU A 153 7.96 11.34 -9.64
C LEU A 153 8.82 12.42 -10.30
N GLU A 154 9.71 11.99 -11.20
CA GLU A 154 10.66 12.83 -11.93
C GLU A 154 10.59 12.53 -13.43
N GLU A 155 11.32 13.28 -14.28
CA GLU A 155 11.30 13.06 -15.73
C GLU A 155 11.78 11.64 -16.13
N ASP A 156 12.70 11.08 -15.34
CA ASP A 156 13.29 9.75 -15.51
C ASP A 156 12.71 8.69 -14.55
N HIS A 157 11.79 9.07 -13.66
CA HIS A 157 11.12 8.16 -12.72
C HIS A 157 9.61 8.35 -12.77
N LEU A 158 8.96 7.58 -13.65
CA LEU A 158 7.54 7.72 -13.93
C LEU A 158 6.69 6.93 -12.92
N LEU A 159 5.38 7.10 -13.01
CA LEU A 159 4.41 6.44 -12.14
C LEU A 159 4.62 4.91 -12.06
N LEU A 160 4.83 4.25 -13.21
CA LEU A 160 5.06 2.81 -13.23
C LEU A 160 6.39 2.44 -12.58
N ASP A 161 7.42 3.25 -12.73
CA ASP A 161 8.71 3.03 -12.09
C ASP A 161 8.62 3.15 -10.57
N GLU A 162 7.85 4.11 -10.07
CA GLU A 162 7.54 4.21 -8.63
C GLU A 162 6.75 2.99 -8.12
N ILE A 163 5.77 2.52 -8.87
CA ILE A 163 5.00 1.30 -8.52
C ILE A 163 5.93 0.08 -8.46
N PHE A 164 6.80 -0.07 -9.45
CA PHE A 164 7.77 -1.16 -9.48
C PHE A 164 8.74 -1.06 -8.30
N TYR A 165 9.32 0.11 -8.07
CA TYR A 165 10.23 0.35 -6.95
C TYR A 165 9.58 0.03 -5.60
N GLN A 166 8.31 0.35 -5.42
CA GLN A 166 7.61 0.08 -4.17
C GLN A 166 7.32 -1.41 -3.96
N ILE A 167 6.88 -2.13 -5.01
CA ILE A 167 6.46 -3.54 -4.93
C ILE A 167 7.65 -4.50 -4.96
N ASP A 168 8.73 -4.15 -5.67
CA ASP A 168 9.92 -4.99 -5.79
C ASP A 168 10.52 -5.26 -4.39
N PRO A 169 10.76 -6.53 -4.01
CA PRO A 169 11.42 -6.84 -2.75
C PRO A 169 12.87 -6.34 -2.74
N ILE A 170 13.48 -6.28 -1.56
CA ILE A 170 14.85 -5.76 -1.42
C ILE A 170 15.90 -6.51 -2.24
N ASP A 171 15.69 -7.81 -2.44
CA ASP A 171 16.59 -8.62 -3.27
C ASP A 171 16.35 -8.46 -4.78
N LYS A 172 15.44 -7.55 -5.19
CA LYS A 172 15.15 -7.17 -6.57
C LYS A 172 14.80 -8.36 -7.46
N THR A 173 14.05 -9.29 -6.89
CA THR A 173 13.69 -10.55 -7.54
C THR A 173 12.45 -10.42 -8.43
N PHE A 174 11.71 -9.31 -8.38
CA PHE A 174 10.56 -9.10 -9.26
C PHE A 174 10.97 -8.33 -10.51
N ASP A 175 10.63 -8.88 -11.68
CA ASP A 175 10.73 -8.12 -12.93
C ASP A 175 9.49 -7.23 -13.15
N LYS A 176 9.66 -6.20 -13.99
CA LYS A 176 8.58 -5.26 -14.31
C LYS A 176 7.37 -5.95 -14.95
N GLU A 177 7.58 -7.01 -15.72
CA GLU A 177 6.48 -7.68 -16.44
C GLU A 177 5.58 -8.47 -15.50
N LEU A 178 6.16 -9.15 -14.51
CA LEU A 178 5.43 -9.80 -13.43
C LEU A 178 4.53 -8.80 -12.70
N ILE A 179 5.08 -7.64 -12.32
CA ILE A 179 4.31 -6.62 -11.61
C ILE A 179 3.17 -6.08 -12.51
N LEU A 180 3.43 -5.84 -13.80
CA LEU A 180 2.37 -5.46 -14.75
C LEU A 180 1.28 -6.52 -14.84
N LYS A 181 1.64 -7.81 -14.94
CA LYS A 181 0.67 -8.92 -14.94
C LYS A 181 -0.14 -8.99 -13.66
N LEU A 182 0.46 -8.68 -12.52
CA LEU A 182 -0.27 -8.62 -11.26
C LEU A 182 -1.26 -7.44 -11.22
N LEU A 183 -0.84 -6.26 -11.67
CA LEU A 183 -1.72 -5.08 -11.75
C LEU A 183 -2.93 -5.34 -12.67
N GLU A 184 -2.73 -6.04 -13.80
CA GLU A 184 -3.81 -6.47 -14.71
C GLU A 184 -4.86 -7.37 -14.01
N LEU A 185 -4.49 -8.11 -12.97
CA LEU A 185 -5.41 -8.97 -12.23
C LEU A 185 -6.30 -8.23 -11.22
N GLY A 186 -6.08 -6.92 -11.03
CA GLY A 186 -6.92 -6.05 -10.17
C GLY A 186 -6.61 -6.16 -8.68
N GLN A 187 -7.53 -5.76 -7.79
CA GLN A 187 -7.36 -5.73 -6.30
C GLN A 187 -6.29 -4.77 -5.77
N PHE A 188 -5.77 -3.89 -6.62
CA PHE A 188 -4.94 -2.76 -6.20
C PHE A 188 -5.79 -1.50 -6.15
N ILE A 189 -5.51 -0.62 -5.20
CA ILE A 189 -6.16 0.70 -5.03
C ILE A 189 -5.09 1.78 -4.93
#